data_AF-A0A956KM58-F1
#
_entry.id   AF-A0A956KM58-F1
#
_cell.length_a   1.000
_cell.length_b   1.000
_cell.length_c   1.000
_cell.angle_alpha   90.00
_cell.angle_beta   90.00
_cell.angle_gamma   90.00
#
_symmetry.space_group_name_H-M   'P 1'
#
loop_
_entity.id
_entity.type
_entity.pdbx_description
1 polymer ?
#
loop_
_entity_poly.entity_id
_entity_poly.type
_entity_poly.pdbx_seq_one_letter_code
_entity_poly.pdbx_strand_id
1 'polypeptide(L)'
;MAVAIERCYAWLRSREQTGGQLTGSDVAAARAHLIDLCGTGVTLGDAELAALPEQVRAVVEALRAVIGDETRTRKLVFWLNGRKQVVHDPDPRMLLLDYLRSPEVGQTGTKKVCAQGGCGACTVMLTRFDRDSGQIESTAINSCLRPLCAVDGMQITTIEGVGTSEDMSGVQYQVAVDNGS
;
A
#
# COMPACT_ATOMS: atom_id res chain seq x y z
N MET A 1 19.82 1.33 -15.63
CA MET A 1 19.17 1.87 -16.84
C MET A 1 19.63 1.17 -18.12
N ALA A 2 20.87 1.33 -18.57
CA ALA A 2 21.27 0.92 -19.93
C ALA A 2 21.40 -0.60 -20.18
N VAL A 3 21.92 -1.37 -19.23
CA VAL A 3 22.35 -2.77 -19.49
C VAL A 3 21.17 -3.75 -19.66
N ALA A 4 20.08 -3.55 -18.92
CA ALA A 4 18.90 -4.43 -19.01
C ALA A 4 18.12 -4.21 -20.31
N ILE A 5 17.98 -2.94 -20.72
CA ILE A 5 17.36 -2.54 -21.98
C ILE A 5 18.21 -3.06 -23.14
N GLU A 6 19.53 -2.87 -23.11
CA GLU A 6 20.47 -3.39 -24.12
C GLU A 6 20.36 -4.91 -24.34
N ARG A 7 20.23 -5.70 -23.26
CA ARG A 7 20.12 -7.17 -23.36
C ARG A 7 18.77 -7.62 -23.88
N CYS A 8 17.68 -6.98 -23.46
CA CYS A 8 16.35 -7.23 -24.01
C CYS A 8 16.29 -6.84 -25.50
N TYR A 9 16.91 -5.71 -25.84
CA TYR A 9 17.06 -5.20 -27.20
C TYR A 9 17.94 -6.09 -28.09
N ALA A 10 19.03 -6.66 -27.56
CA ALA A 10 19.88 -7.63 -28.27
C ALA A 10 19.15 -8.96 -28.54
N TRP A 11 18.36 -9.44 -27.56
CA TRP A 11 17.53 -10.63 -27.73
C TRP A 11 16.42 -10.40 -28.78
N LEU A 12 15.74 -9.25 -28.75
CA LEU A 12 14.72 -8.89 -29.76
C LEU A 12 15.33 -8.78 -31.17
N ARG A 13 16.48 -8.13 -31.33
CA ARG A 13 17.20 -8.06 -32.62
C ARG A 13 17.60 -9.44 -33.16
N SER A 14 17.95 -10.39 -32.28
CA SER A 14 18.25 -11.76 -32.71
C SER A 14 17.04 -12.50 -33.30
N ARG A 15 15.82 -12.11 -32.92
CA ARG A 15 14.56 -12.67 -33.42
C ARG A 15 14.09 -12.02 -34.71
N GLU A 16 14.35 -10.73 -34.91
CA GLU A 16 14.09 -10.04 -36.19
C GLU A 16 14.90 -10.65 -37.34
N GLN A 17 16.16 -11.04 -37.10
CA GLN A 17 17.01 -11.68 -38.12
C GLN A 17 16.51 -13.06 -38.56
N THR A 18 15.64 -13.70 -37.77
CA THR A 18 15.02 -14.99 -38.12
C THR A 18 13.70 -14.87 -38.89
N GLY A 19 13.24 -13.66 -39.23
CA GLY A 19 12.08 -13.44 -40.11
C GLY A 19 10.72 -13.90 -39.56
N GLY A 20 10.63 -14.25 -38.28
CA GLY A 20 9.41 -14.75 -37.65
C GLY A 20 8.54 -13.65 -37.02
N GLN A 21 7.22 -13.74 -37.20
CA GLN A 21 6.24 -12.98 -36.41
C GLN A 21 6.39 -13.35 -34.92
N LEU A 22 6.33 -12.33 -34.04
CA LEU A 22 6.39 -12.52 -32.60
C LEU A 22 5.17 -13.34 -32.12
N THR A 23 5.44 -14.43 -31.41
CA THR A 23 4.41 -15.32 -30.85
C THR A 23 4.13 -15.03 -29.38
N GLY A 24 3.02 -15.52 -28.84
CA GLY A 24 2.70 -15.40 -27.41
C GLY A 24 3.76 -16.03 -26.48
N SER A 25 4.49 -17.05 -26.94
CA SER A 25 5.63 -17.63 -26.21
C SER A 25 6.86 -16.72 -26.17
N ASP A 26 7.05 -15.88 -27.19
CA ASP A 26 8.16 -14.92 -27.23
C ASP A 26 7.94 -13.79 -26.21
N VAL A 27 6.68 -13.36 -26.04
CA VAL A 27 6.27 -12.38 -25.02
C VAL A 27 6.47 -12.94 -23.59
N ALA A 28 6.17 -14.22 -23.38
CA ALA A 28 6.38 -14.88 -22.10
C ALA A 28 7.89 -15.00 -21.75
N ALA A 29 8.74 -15.28 -22.73
CA ALA A 29 10.20 -15.35 -22.54
C ALA A 29 10.83 -13.97 -22.26
N ALA A 30 10.38 -12.92 -22.97
CA ALA A 30 10.80 -11.54 -22.70
C ALA A 30 10.37 -11.09 -21.30
N ARG A 31 9.15 -11.43 -20.88
CA ARG A 31 8.63 -11.19 -19.53
C ARG A 31 9.45 -11.92 -18.46
N ALA A 32 9.83 -13.17 -18.68
CA ALA A 32 10.66 -13.93 -17.75
C ALA A 32 12.06 -13.30 -17.58
N HIS A 33 12.69 -12.88 -18.68
CA HIS A 33 14.00 -12.19 -18.63
C HIS A 33 13.93 -10.81 -17.97
N LEU A 34 12.83 -10.07 -18.12
CA LEU A 34 12.64 -8.78 -17.46
C LEU A 34 12.29 -8.93 -15.98
N ILE A 35 11.45 -9.90 -15.59
CA ILE A 35 11.12 -10.18 -14.18
C ILE A 35 12.38 -10.62 -13.40
N ASP A 36 13.25 -11.42 -14.01
CA ASP A 36 14.53 -11.86 -13.42
C ASP A 36 15.52 -10.69 -13.21
N LEU A 37 15.28 -9.55 -13.85
CA LEU A 37 16.05 -8.29 -13.71
C LEU A 37 15.32 -7.21 -12.87
N CYS A 38 14.01 -7.34 -12.64
CA CYS A 38 13.12 -6.29 -12.13
C CYS A 38 12.86 -6.34 -10.61
N GLY A 39 13.91 -6.20 -9.81
CA GLY A 39 13.78 -5.61 -8.49
C GLY A 39 13.60 -4.08 -8.51
N THR A 40 13.52 -3.42 -9.68
CA THR A 40 13.81 -1.98 -9.83
C THR A 40 12.72 -1.12 -10.48
N GLY A 41 11.54 -1.65 -10.84
CA GLY A 41 10.37 -0.81 -11.19
C GLY A 41 10.66 0.31 -12.21
N VAL A 42 11.26 -0.03 -13.36
CA VAL A 42 11.60 0.97 -14.39
C VAL A 42 10.39 1.25 -15.27
N THR A 43 9.85 2.47 -15.22
CA THR A 43 8.84 2.99 -16.15
C THR A 43 9.49 3.86 -17.23
N LEU A 44 9.14 3.63 -18.50
CA LEU A 44 9.47 4.53 -19.61
C LEU A 44 8.36 5.58 -19.72
N GLY A 45 8.72 6.86 -19.78
CA GLY A 45 7.76 7.94 -20.00
C GLY A 45 7.20 7.94 -21.42
N ASP A 46 6.02 8.55 -21.63
CA ASP A 46 5.35 8.53 -22.95
C ASP A 46 6.14 9.22 -24.06
N ALA A 47 6.95 10.23 -23.71
CA ALA A 47 7.85 10.90 -24.65
C ALA A 47 9.00 9.99 -25.13
N GLU A 48 9.50 9.11 -24.26
CA GLU A 48 10.57 8.15 -24.60
C GLU A 48 10.02 6.98 -25.43
N LEU A 49 8.77 6.57 -25.18
CA LEU A 49 8.07 5.55 -25.96
C LEU A 49 7.82 5.99 -27.41
N ALA A 50 7.49 7.28 -27.62
CA ALA A 50 7.23 7.84 -28.93
C ALA A 50 8.47 7.86 -29.85
N ALA A 51 9.69 7.85 -29.27
CA ALA A 51 10.95 7.84 -30.00
C ALA A 51 11.41 6.42 -30.41
N LEU A 52 10.68 5.37 -30.02
CA LEU A 52 11.05 3.98 -30.31
C LEU A 52 10.50 3.49 -31.66
N PRO A 53 11.19 2.56 -32.33
CA PRO A 53 10.67 1.88 -33.52
C PRO A 53 9.31 1.22 -33.26
N GLU A 54 8.45 1.17 -34.28
CA GLU A 54 7.07 0.71 -34.18
C GLU A 54 6.94 -0.70 -33.58
N GLN A 55 7.81 -1.64 -33.96
CA GLN A 55 7.77 -3.01 -33.42
C GLN A 55 8.09 -3.06 -31.92
N VAL A 56 8.98 -2.20 -31.45
CA VAL A 56 9.37 -2.10 -30.03
C VAL A 56 8.26 -1.42 -29.23
N ARG A 57 7.65 -0.37 -29.79
CA ARG A 57 6.51 0.29 -29.19
C ARG A 57 5.34 -0.67 -28.97
N ALA A 58 5.02 -1.50 -29.97
CA ALA A 58 3.97 -2.51 -29.87
C ALA A 58 4.22 -3.53 -28.75
N VAL A 59 5.48 -3.95 -28.56
CA VAL A 59 5.85 -4.87 -27.47
C VAL A 59 5.76 -4.18 -26.11
N VAL A 60 6.20 -2.92 -25.98
CA VAL A 60 6.11 -2.15 -24.72
C VAL A 60 4.66 -1.84 -24.36
N GLU A 61 3.81 -1.50 -25.34
CA GLU A 61 2.37 -1.31 -25.15
C GLU A 61 1.67 -2.61 -24.74
N ALA A 62 2.00 -3.73 -25.39
CA ALA A 62 1.51 -5.06 -24.99
C ALA A 62 2.01 -5.46 -23.60
N LEU A 63 3.26 -5.10 -23.24
CA LEU A 63 3.79 -5.31 -21.90
C LEU A 63 3.10 -4.42 -20.86
N ARG A 64 2.80 -3.16 -21.15
CA ARG A 64 2.01 -2.27 -20.27
C ARG A 64 0.62 -2.85 -20.00
N ALA A 65 -0.02 -3.44 -21.02
CA ALA A 65 -1.31 -4.10 -20.86
C ALA A 65 -1.25 -5.38 -20.00
N VAL A 66 -0.13 -6.12 -20.00
CA VAL A 66 0.05 -7.40 -19.29
C VAL A 66 0.66 -7.23 -17.89
N ILE A 67 1.61 -6.32 -17.74
CA ILE A 67 2.25 -5.96 -16.47
C ILE A 67 1.31 -5.08 -15.64
N GLY A 68 0.28 -4.50 -16.29
CA GLY A 68 -0.49 -3.41 -15.73
C GLY A 68 0.41 -2.18 -15.68
N ASP A 69 -0.14 -1.03 -16.07
CA ASP A 69 0.46 0.23 -15.65
C ASP A 69 0.70 0.14 -14.13
N GLU A 70 1.91 0.42 -13.65
CA GLU A 70 2.17 0.48 -12.21
C GLU A 70 1.36 1.62 -11.54
N THR A 71 0.55 2.37 -12.31
CA THR A 71 -0.57 3.17 -11.83
C THR A 71 -1.87 2.39 -11.61
N ARG A 72 -1.85 1.09 -11.25
CA ARG A 72 -3.03 0.52 -10.57
C ARG A 72 -3.17 1.25 -9.25
N THR A 73 -3.98 2.32 -9.21
CA THR A 73 -4.27 3.11 -8.02
C THR A 73 -4.60 2.15 -6.90
N ARG A 74 -3.64 1.90 -6.00
CA ARG A 74 -3.82 0.92 -4.94
C ARG A 74 -4.74 1.59 -3.93
N LYS A 75 -5.97 1.09 -3.86
CA LYS A 75 -6.99 1.60 -2.95
C LYS A 75 -6.91 0.81 -1.66
N LEU A 76 -6.60 1.49 -0.56
CA LEU A 76 -6.70 0.94 0.78
C LEU A 76 -8.05 1.34 1.38
N VAL A 77 -8.78 0.38 1.94
CA VAL A 77 -10.09 0.62 2.54
C VAL A 77 -10.11 0.03 3.94
N PHE A 78 -10.38 0.87 4.94
CA PHE A 78 -10.52 0.43 6.33
C PHE A 78 -11.57 1.30 7.04
N TRP A 79 -11.88 0.99 8.30
CA TRP A 79 -12.83 1.76 9.10
C TRP A 79 -12.12 2.42 10.27
N LEU A 80 -12.42 3.70 10.50
CA LEU A 80 -11.90 4.49 11.61
C LEU A 80 -13.07 5.04 12.41
N ASN A 81 -13.21 4.62 13.67
CA ASN A 81 -14.29 5.04 14.56
C ASN A 81 -15.68 4.90 13.89
N GLY A 82 -15.88 3.75 13.22
CA GLY A 82 -17.10 3.43 12.45
C GLY A 82 -17.23 4.10 11.08
N ARG A 83 -16.35 5.04 10.73
CA ARG A 83 -16.37 5.75 9.43
C ARG A 83 -15.43 5.08 8.43
N LYS A 84 -15.96 4.77 7.25
CA LYS A 84 -15.17 4.21 6.14
C LYS A 84 -14.12 5.21 5.67
N GLN A 85 -12.87 4.77 5.64
CA GLN A 85 -11.73 5.49 5.10
C GLN A 85 -11.36 4.87 3.75
N VAL A 86 -11.04 5.74 2.80
CA VAL A 86 -10.58 5.34 1.47
C VAL A 86 -9.31 6.13 1.18
N VAL A 87 -8.18 5.44 1.16
CA VAL A 87 -6.87 6.04 0.87
C VAL A 87 -6.44 5.58 -0.51
N HIS A 88 -6.19 6.54 -1.38
CA HIS A 88 -5.70 6.30 -2.73
C HIS A 88 -4.19 6.36 -2.74
N ASP A 89 -3.56 5.33 -3.31
CA ASP A 89 -2.12 5.22 -3.46
C ASP A 89 -1.33 5.50 -2.16
N PRO A 90 -1.63 4.78 -1.06
CA PRO A 90 -0.99 5.02 0.22
C PRO A 90 0.52 4.72 0.13
N ASP A 91 1.34 5.60 0.69
CA ASP A 91 2.78 5.34 0.87
C ASP A 91 2.96 4.09 1.76
N PRO A 92 3.62 3.02 1.27
CA PRO A 92 3.88 1.81 2.05
C PRO A 92 4.68 2.05 3.35
N ARG A 93 5.40 3.17 3.45
CA ARG A 93 6.15 3.56 4.64
C ARG A 93 5.31 4.31 5.66
N MET A 94 4.11 4.76 5.28
CA MET A 94 3.23 5.48 6.19
C MET A 94 2.76 4.56 7.31
N LEU A 95 2.97 5.02 8.55
CA LEU A 95 2.53 4.32 9.75
C LEU A 95 1.11 4.77 10.12
N LEU A 96 0.35 3.88 10.75
CA LEU A 96 -1.03 4.14 11.15
C LEU A 96 -1.11 5.37 12.07
N LEU A 97 -0.20 5.50 13.03
CA LEU A 97 -0.16 6.66 13.92
C LEU A 97 0.01 7.99 13.16
N ASP A 98 0.89 8.00 12.16
CA ASP A 98 1.17 9.20 11.38
C ASP A 98 -0.02 9.56 10.49
N TYR A 99 -0.71 8.55 9.91
CA TYR A 99 -1.97 8.75 9.20
C TYR A 99 -3.07 9.32 10.10
N LEU A 100 -3.29 8.75 11.29
CA LEU A 100 -4.35 9.20 12.21
C LEU A 100 -4.18 10.68 12.59
N ARG A 101 -2.94 11.09 12.82
CA ARG A 101 -2.59 12.45 13.26
C ARG A 101 -2.36 13.43 12.11
N SER A 102 -2.46 12.96 10.87
CA SER A 102 -2.27 13.80 9.68
C SER A 102 -3.29 14.96 9.68
N PRO A 103 -2.96 16.11 9.07
CA PRO A 103 -3.89 17.25 8.98
C PRO A 103 -5.23 16.89 8.32
N GLU A 104 -5.22 15.91 7.42
CA GLU A 104 -6.41 15.46 6.69
C GLU A 104 -7.36 14.64 7.57
N VAL A 105 -6.83 13.87 8.53
CA VAL A 105 -7.59 12.95 9.39
C VAL A 105 -7.90 13.57 10.75
N GLY A 106 -6.94 14.27 11.35
CA GLY A 106 -7.11 15.08 12.56
C GLY A 106 -7.39 14.33 13.86
N GLN A 107 -7.21 13.00 13.92
CA GLN A 107 -7.40 12.20 15.14
C GLN A 107 -6.14 12.26 16.01
N THR A 108 -6.06 13.28 16.86
CA THR A 108 -4.85 13.64 17.62
C THR A 108 -4.81 13.12 19.06
N GLY A 109 -5.86 12.43 19.50
CA GLY A 109 -5.98 11.78 20.80
C GLY A 109 -4.95 10.68 20.99
N THR A 110 -4.71 9.85 19.97
CA THR A 110 -3.60 8.89 19.97
C THR A 110 -2.25 9.63 19.87
N LYS A 111 -1.31 9.35 20.79
CA LYS A 111 -0.09 10.18 20.96
C LYS A 111 1.16 9.51 20.38
N LYS A 112 2.04 10.32 19.77
CA LYS A 112 3.40 9.92 19.35
C LYS A 112 4.39 10.34 20.42
N VAL A 113 4.99 9.36 21.10
CA VAL A 113 5.93 9.59 22.21
C VAL A 113 7.25 8.87 21.94
N CYS A 114 7.32 7.55 22.18
CA CYS A 114 8.57 6.80 22.00
C CYS A 114 8.81 6.24 20.58
N ALA A 115 7.75 6.04 19.79
CA ALA A 115 7.80 5.46 18.43
C ALA A 115 8.49 4.08 18.30
N GLN A 116 8.64 3.34 19.40
CA GLN A 116 9.27 2.01 19.44
C GLN A 116 8.41 0.96 20.16
N GLY A 117 7.13 1.28 20.44
CA GLY A 117 6.16 0.36 21.05
C GLY A 117 6.26 0.18 22.57
N GLY A 118 7.24 0.79 23.24
CA GLY A 118 7.44 0.59 24.69
C GLY A 118 6.49 1.37 25.61
N CYS A 119 5.99 2.54 25.19
CA CYS A 119 5.23 3.43 26.09
C CYS A 119 3.70 3.25 26.08
N GLY A 120 3.14 2.56 25.09
CA GLY A 120 1.68 2.39 24.95
C GLY A 120 0.86 3.66 24.65
N ALA A 121 1.43 4.87 24.66
CA ALA A 121 0.72 6.12 24.35
C ALA A 121 0.04 6.18 22.96
N CYS A 122 0.46 5.31 22.03
CA CYS A 122 -0.12 5.18 20.69
C CYS A 122 -1.09 4.00 20.55
N THR A 123 -1.60 3.44 21.66
CA THR A 123 -2.46 2.26 21.63
C THR A 123 -3.79 2.57 20.95
N VAL A 124 -4.21 1.70 20.05
CA VAL A 124 -5.53 1.71 19.41
C VAL A 124 -6.09 0.28 19.41
N MET A 125 -7.41 0.15 19.31
CA MET A 125 -8.04 -1.16 19.14
C MET A 125 -8.11 -1.50 17.65
N LEU A 126 -7.61 -2.67 17.26
CA LEU A 126 -7.78 -3.24 15.93
C LEU A 126 -8.78 -4.38 16.01
N THR A 127 -9.86 -4.26 15.27
CA THR A 127 -10.90 -5.28 15.14
C THR A 127 -10.88 -5.86 13.72
N ARG A 128 -10.86 -7.18 13.62
CA ARG A 128 -10.87 -7.91 12.34
C ARG A 128 -11.76 -9.14 12.43
N PHE A 129 -12.28 -9.59 11.29
CA PHE A 129 -12.87 -10.92 11.19
C PHE A 129 -11.77 -11.94 10.95
N ASP A 130 -11.63 -12.89 11.87
CA ASP A 130 -10.70 -13.99 11.72
C ASP A 130 -11.38 -15.14 10.95
N ARG A 131 -10.80 -15.48 9.79
CA ARG A 131 -11.43 -16.44 8.86
C ARG A 131 -11.34 -17.88 9.36
N ASP A 132 -10.31 -18.19 10.13
CA ASP A 132 -10.05 -19.54 10.62
C ASP A 132 -10.96 -19.87 11.80
N SER A 133 -11.10 -18.95 12.76
CA SER A 133 -12.05 -19.10 13.88
C SER A 133 -13.49 -18.75 13.52
N GLY A 134 -13.71 -17.98 12.45
CA GLY A 134 -15.02 -17.46 12.06
C GLY A 134 -15.57 -16.40 13.02
N GLN A 135 -14.72 -15.79 13.85
CA GLN A 135 -15.11 -14.85 14.89
C GLN A 135 -14.55 -13.44 14.64
N ILE A 136 -15.15 -12.45 15.30
CA ILE A 136 -14.62 -11.09 15.33
C ILE A 136 -13.63 -11.00 16.48
N GLU A 137 -12.36 -10.74 16.15
CA GLU A 137 -11.29 -10.56 17.12
C GLU A 137 -10.96 -9.08 17.28
N SER A 138 -10.74 -8.64 18.51
CA SER A 138 -10.31 -7.28 18.83
C SER A 138 -9.04 -7.33 19.68
N THR A 139 -8.00 -6.65 19.22
CA THR A 139 -6.69 -6.65 19.86
C THR A 139 -6.15 -5.24 19.99
N ALA A 140 -5.62 -4.89 21.15
CA ALA A 140 -4.90 -3.65 21.37
C ALA A 140 -3.53 -3.70 20.66
N ILE A 141 -3.23 -2.70 19.83
CA ILE A 141 -1.96 -2.63 19.09
C ILE A 141 -1.29 -1.27 19.23
N ASN A 142 0.04 -1.25 19.07
CA ASN A 142 0.81 -0.03 18.96
C ASN A 142 0.73 0.52 17.52
N SER A 143 -0.04 1.59 17.31
CA SER A 143 -0.19 2.21 15.98
C SER A 143 1.12 2.80 15.42
N CYS A 144 2.10 3.12 16.29
CA CYS A 144 3.40 3.62 15.86
C CYS A 144 4.29 2.58 15.16
N LEU A 145 3.96 1.29 15.25
CA LEU A 145 4.72 0.20 14.59
C LEU A 145 3.91 -0.49 13.49
N ARG A 146 2.67 -0.05 13.24
CA ARG A 146 1.77 -0.68 12.28
C ARG A 146 1.80 0.12 10.96
N PRO A 147 2.23 -0.48 9.84
CA PRO A 147 2.07 0.14 8.53
C PRO A 147 0.59 0.36 8.20
N LEU A 148 0.26 1.50 7.59
CA LEU A 148 -1.11 1.83 7.18
C LEU A 148 -1.67 0.79 6.20
N CYS A 149 -0.87 0.32 5.27
CA CYS A 149 -1.29 -0.71 4.31
C CYS A 149 -1.64 -2.06 4.98
N ALA A 150 -1.23 -2.30 6.23
CA ALA A 150 -1.50 -3.53 6.96
C ALA A 150 -2.85 -3.52 7.70
N VAL A 151 -3.68 -2.48 7.55
CA VAL A 151 -5.01 -2.40 8.15
C VAL A 151 -6.15 -2.48 7.13
N ASP A 152 -5.86 -2.88 5.89
CA ASP A 152 -6.88 -3.07 4.85
C ASP A 152 -7.98 -4.04 5.32
N GLY A 153 -9.23 -3.64 5.13
CA GLY A 153 -10.41 -4.41 5.54
C GLY A 153 -10.65 -4.46 7.05
N MET A 154 -9.87 -3.76 7.88
CA MET A 154 -9.97 -3.82 9.35
C MET A 154 -10.66 -2.57 9.91
N GLN A 155 -11.06 -2.66 11.18
CA GLN A 155 -11.59 -1.53 11.93
C GLN A 155 -10.60 -1.08 12.99
N ILE A 156 -10.32 0.22 13.01
CA ILE A 156 -9.51 0.91 14.00
C ILE A 156 -10.44 1.76 14.87
N THR A 157 -10.33 1.60 16.19
CA THR A 157 -11.00 2.45 17.17
C THR A 157 -9.95 3.18 17.99
N THR A 158 -9.99 4.51 17.96
CA THR A 158 -9.14 5.42 18.74
C THR A 158 -9.88 5.93 19.97
N ILE A 159 -9.22 6.75 20.81
CA ILE A 159 -9.84 7.33 22.01
C ILE A 159 -11.07 8.17 21.67
N GLU A 160 -11.04 8.90 20.56
CA GLU A 160 -12.16 9.70 20.05
C GLU A 160 -13.33 8.84 19.57
N GLY A 161 -13.08 7.59 19.16
CA GLY A 161 -14.12 6.64 18.79
C GLY A 161 -14.77 5.93 19.98
N VAL A 162 -14.12 5.95 21.14
CA VAL A 162 -14.65 5.39 22.39
C VAL A 162 -15.62 6.38 23.06
N GLY A 163 -15.33 7.67 22.99
CA GLY A 163 -16.18 8.75 23.48
C GLY A 163 -15.49 10.10 23.44
N THR A 164 -16.24 11.18 23.63
CA THR A 164 -15.75 12.56 23.64
C THR A 164 -15.98 13.24 24.99
N SER A 165 -15.55 14.49 25.15
CA SER A 165 -15.83 15.26 26.38
C SER A 165 -17.32 15.46 26.63
N GLU A 166 -18.13 15.51 25.57
CA GLU A 166 -19.58 15.70 25.63
C GLU A 166 -20.32 14.38 25.86
N ASP A 167 -19.76 13.27 25.41
CA ASP A 167 -20.32 11.92 25.52
C ASP A 167 -19.21 10.93 25.87
N MET A 168 -18.82 10.92 27.14
CA MET A 168 -17.75 10.08 27.64
C MET A 168 -18.21 8.63 27.78
N SER A 169 -17.36 7.69 27.37
CA SER A 169 -17.53 6.30 27.77
C SER A 169 -17.39 6.15 29.29
N GLY A 170 -17.95 5.08 29.86
CA GLY A 170 -17.79 4.78 31.28
C GLY A 170 -16.31 4.68 31.72
N VAL A 171 -15.42 4.20 30.85
CA VAL A 171 -13.97 4.14 31.15
C VAL A 171 -13.34 5.52 31.19
N GLN A 172 -13.65 6.39 30.22
CA GLN A 172 -13.16 7.77 30.20
C GLN A 172 -13.67 8.59 31.40
N TYR A 173 -14.94 8.42 31.76
CA TYR A 173 -15.52 9.07 32.92
C TYR A 173 -14.83 8.61 34.21
N GLN A 174 -14.71 7.30 34.42
CA GLN A 174 -14.19 6.75 35.66
C GLN A 174 -12.73 7.16 35.92
N VAL A 175 -11.87 7.07 34.91
CA VAL A 175 -10.45 7.46 35.06
C VAL A 175 -10.29 8.95 35.38
N ALA A 176 -11.17 9.79 34.83
CA ALA A 176 -11.17 11.22 35.11
C ALA A 176 -11.63 11.55 36.53
N VAL A 177 -12.75 10.97 37.01
CA VAL A 177 -13.29 11.27 38.35
C VAL A 177 -12.45 10.70 39.48
N ASP A 178 -11.73 9.60 39.24
CA ASP A 178 -10.85 8.97 40.23
C ASP A 178 -9.47 9.65 40.31
N ASN A 179 -9.26 10.79 39.64
CA ASN A 179 -7.99 11.52 39.56
C ASN A 179 -6.84 10.71 38.91
N GLY A 180 -7.17 9.86 37.93
CA GLY A 180 -6.22 9.06 37.14
C GLY A 180 -5.97 9.53 35.69
N SER A 181 -6.68 10.60 35.25
CA SER A 181 -6.70 11.28 33.93
C SER A 181 -6.80 10.43 32.67
#